data_AF-A0A9E5TFX1-F1
#
_entry.id   AF-A0A9E5TFX1-F1
#
_cell.length_a   1.000
_cell.length_b   1.000
_cell.length_c   1.000
_cell.angle_alpha   90.00
_cell.angle_beta   90.00
_cell.angle_gamma   90.00
#
_symmetry.space_group_name_H-M   'P 1'
#
loop_
_entity.id
_entity.type
_entity.pdbx_description
1 polymer ?
#
loop_
_entity_poly.entity_id
_entity_poly.type
_entity_poly.pdbx_seq_one_letter_code
_entity_poly.pdbx_strand_id
1 'polypeptide(L)'
;MPFQFTHPGYLLLLPPLAAAMWWACRGSLAGMTRKRRVIANTVRAVIMLLLIAALAGFQIVHNRHALCTVFVLDASASVSDELQKA
;
A
#
# COMPACT_ATOMS: atom_id res chain seq x y z
N MET A 1 -9.92 -4.76 5.56
CA MET A 1 -8.81 -5.21 4.69
C MET A 1 -7.69 -4.19 4.84
N PRO A 2 -6.46 -4.57 5.19
CA PRO A 2 -5.36 -3.63 5.45
C PRO A 2 -4.77 -3.00 4.18
N PHE A 3 -5.32 -3.30 2.99
CA PHE A 3 -4.84 -2.77 1.72
C PHE A 3 -5.92 -1.89 1.09
N GLN A 4 -5.55 -0.67 0.73
CA GLN A 4 -6.42 0.27 0.03
C GLN A 4 -5.68 0.82 -1.19
N PHE A 5 -6.41 0.99 -2.29
CA PHE A 5 -5.94 1.65 -3.50
C PHE A 5 -6.78 2.90 -3.73
N THR A 6 -6.14 4.06 -3.83
CA THR A 6 -6.84 5.32 -4.06
C THR A 6 -7.38 5.41 -5.49
N HIS A 7 -6.64 4.85 -6.47
CA HIS A 7 -6.99 4.91 -7.88
C HIS A 7 -6.78 3.53 -8.55
N PRO A 8 -7.75 2.61 -8.45
CA PRO A 8 -7.61 1.25 -8.97
C PRO A 8 -7.45 1.19 -10.50
N GLY A 9 -7.81 2.25 -11.21
CA GLY A 9 -7.64 2.34 -12.67
C GLY A 9 -6.18 2.20 -13.14
N TYR A 10 -5.20 2.59 -12.32
CA TYR A 10 -3.78 2.43 -12.69
C TYR A 10 -3.33 0.97 -12.69
N LEU A 11 -4.08 0.04 -12.08
CA LEU A 11 -3.78 -1.38 -12.13
C LEU A 11 -3.91 -1.96 -13.54
N LEU A 12 -4.68 -1.31 -14.42
CA LEU A 12 -4.76 -1.65 -15.86
C LEU A 12 -3.44 -1.42 -16.61
N LEU A 13 -2.42 -0.80 -15.99
CA LEU A 13 -1.07 -0.71 -16.54
C LEU A 13 -0.26 -2.00 -16.39
N LEU A 14 -0.72 -2.97 -15.58
CA LEU A 14 -0.04 -4.26 -15.43
C LEU A 14 -0.03 -5.10 -16.72
N PRO A 15 -1.14 -5.28 -17.47
CA PRO A 15 -1.14 -5.97 -18.76
C PRO A 15 -0.14 -5.40 -19.78
N PRO A 16 -0.11 -4.08 -20.08
CA PRO A 16 0.88 -3.53 -21.01
C PRO A 16 2.31 -3.66 -20.48
N LEU A 17 2.54 -3.57 -19.16
CA LEU A 17 3.85 -3.87 -18.58
C LEU A 17 4.27 -5.32 -18.84
N ALA A 18 3.39 -6.29 -18.63
CA ALA A 18 3.66 -7.70 -18.88
C ALA A 18 3.94 -7.97 -20.38
N ALA A 19 3.19 -7.33 -21.27
CA ALA A 19 3.43 -7.40 -22.71
C ALA A 19 4.80 -6.81 -23.10
N ALA A 20 5.17 -5.65 -22.53
CA ALA A 20 6.46 -5.02 -22.77
C ALA A 20 7.61 -5.89 -22.25
N MET A 21 7.46 -6.52 -21.08
CA MET A 21 8.45 -7.47 -20.55
C MET A 21 8.60 -8.71 -21.43
N TRP A 22 7.48 -9.26 -21.93
CA TRP A 22 7.51 -10.42 -22.81
C TRP A 22 8.22 -10.09 -24.13
N TRP A 23 7.94 -8.91 -24.69
CA TRP A 23 8.59 -8.44 -25.90
C TRP A 23 10.08 -8.14 -25.68
N ALA A 24 10.45 -7.54 -24.54
CA ALA A 24 11.84 -7.32 -24.15
C ALA A 24 12.62 -8.64 -23.93
N CYS A 25 11.96 -9.69 -23.49
CA CYS A 25 12.53 -11.04 -23.42
C CYS A 25 12.78 -11.65 -24.81
N ARG A 26 11.94 -11.32 -25.81
CA ARG A 26 12.06 -11.79 -27.20
C ARG A 26 13.09 -10.99 -28.01
N GLY A 27 13.24 -9.70 -27.73
CA GLY A 27 14.23 -8.83 -28.34
C GLY A 27 15.65 -9.25 -27.95
N SER A 28 16.38 -9.84 -28.87
CA SER A 28 17.80 -10.17 -28.66
C SER A 28 18.62 -8.89 -28.46
N LEU A 29 18.91 -8.51 -27.21
CA LEU A 29 20.04 -7.65 -26.84
C LEU A 29 21.35 -8.36 -27.23
N ALA A 30 21.65 -8.31 -28.52
CA ALA A 30 22.83 -8.88 -29.14
C ALA A 30 24.08 -8.43 -28.35
N GLY A 31 24.81 -9.41 -27.79
CA GLY A 31 26.10 -9.17 -27.13
C GLY A 31 26.14 -9.29 -25.60
N MET A 32 25.02 -9.44 -24.89
CA MET A 32 25.03 -9.48 -23.42
C MET A 32 24.77 -10.89 -22.85
N THR A 33 25.60 -11.34 -21.91
CA THR A 33 25.49 -12.63 -21.22
C THR A 33 24.07 -12.85 -20.67
N ARG A 34 23.50 -14.04 -20.86
CA ARG A 34 22.12 -14.39 -20.51
C ARG A 34 21.71 -13.97 -19.09
N LYS A 35 22.63 -14.10 -18.12
CA LYS A 35 22.42 -13.67 -16.72
C LYS A 35 22.20 -12.16 -16.58
N ARG A 36 23.06 -11.35 -17.20
CA ARG A 36 23.00 -9.89 -17.11
C ARG A 36 21.73 -9.34 -17.76
N ARG A 37 21.26 -10.01 -18.82
CA ARG A 37 19.97 -9.70 -19.47
C ARG A 37 18.78 -9.95 -18.55
N VAL A 38 18.73 -11.11 -17.91
CA VAL A 38 17.65 -11.45 -16.97
C VAL A 38 17.63 -10.45 -15.82
N ILE A 39 18.79 -10.15 -15.21
CA ILE A 39 18.88 -9.18 -14.12
C ILE A 39 18.39 -7.79 -14.56
N ALA A 40 18.86 -7.27 -15.70
CA ALA A 40 18.44 -5.95 -16.19
C ALA A 40 16.93 -5.89 -16.48
N ASN A 41 16.36 -6.95 -17.05
CA ASN A 41 14.92 -6.99 -17.31
C ASN A 41 14.09 -7.12 -16.03
N THR A 42 14.55 -7.94 -15.07
CA THR A 42 13.90 -8.08 -13.76
C THR A 42 13.93 -6.76 -12.98
N VAL A 43 15.07 -6.07 -12.94
CA VAL A 43 15.17 -4.76 -12.27
C VAL A 43 14.23 -3.75 -12.91
N ARG A 44 14.20 -3.66 -14.25
CA ARG A 44 13.28 -2.76 -14.97
C ARG A 44 11.81 -3.08 -14.66
N ALA A 45 11.46 -4.36 -14.60
CA ALA A 45 10.12 -4.82 -14.24
C ALA A 45 9.73 -4.42 -12.81
N VAL A 46 10.62 -4.64 -11.84
CA VAL A 46 10.39 -4.29 -10.45
C VAL A 46 10.19 -2.78 -10.30
N ILE A 47 11.02 -1.96 -10.97
CA ILE A 47 10.88 -0.50 -10.96
C ILE A 47 9.52 -0.09 -11.54
N MET A 48 9.12 -0.63 -12.69
CA MET A 48 7.83 -0.28 -13.29
C MET A 48 6.65 -0.73 -12.42
N LEU A 49 6.75 -1.91 -11.77
CA LEU A 49 5.72 -2.39 -10.85
C LEU A 49 5.59 -1.49 -9.62
N LEU A 50 6.71 -1.05 -9.04
CA LEU A 50 6.73 -0.08 -7.94
C LEU A 50 6.11 1.26 -8.35
N LEU A 51 6.40 1.74 -9.56
CA LEU A 51 5.80 2.97 -10.08
C LEU A 51 4.28 2.84 -10.26
N ILE A 52 3.81 1.73 -10.82
CA ILE A 52 2.36 1.45 -10.96
C ILE A 52 1.71 1.37 -9.58
N ALA A 53 2.33 0.69 -8.61
CA ALA A 53 1.81 0.59 -7.25
C ALA A 53 1.75 1.95 -6.54
N ALA A 54 2.76 2.80 -6.74
CA ALA A 54 2.77 4.17 -6.24
C ALA A 54 1.65 5.02 -6.87
N LEU A 55 1.46 4.93 -8.20
CA LEU A 55 0.39 5.63 -8.92
C LEU A 55 -1.01 5.15 -8.53
N ALA A 56 -1.18 3.84 -8.29
CA ALA A 56 -2.43 3.27 -7.81
C ALA A 56 -2.77 3.71 -6.37
N GLY A 57 -1.83 4.36 -5.67
CA GLY A 57 -1.98 4.75 -4.28
C GLY A 57 -2.07 3.53 -3.38
N PHE A 58 -1.20 2.55 -3.55
CA PHE A 58 -1.13 1.38 -2.66
C PHE A 58 -0.79 1.83 -1.24
N GLN A 59 -1.76 1.68 -0.33
CA GLN A 59 -1.62 2.05 1.06
C GLN A 59 -1.88 0.84 1.96
N ILE A 60 -0.99 0.65 2.94
CA ILE A 60 -1.18 -0.30 4.02
C ILE A 60 -1.86 0.44 5.17
N VAL A 61 -3.17 0.27 5.29
CA VAL A 61 -3.98 0.94 6.32
C VAL A 61 -3.99 0.08 7.57
N HIS A 62 -3.36 0.58 8.63
CA HIS A 62 -3.42 -0.03 9.95
C HIS A 62 -4.57 0.60 10.73
N ASN A 63 -5.68 -0.12 10.84
CA ASN A 63 -6.85 0.37 11.58
C ASN A 63 -6.57 0.28 13.08
N ARG A 64 -6.23 1.40 13.72
CA ARG A 64 -6.07 1.46 15.17
C ARG A 64 -7.45 1.66 15.80
N HIS A 65 -7.99 0.61 16.40
CA HIS A 65 -9.12 0.73 17.32
C HIS A 65 -8.63 1.33 18.63
N ALA A 66 -8.45 2.66 18.65
CA ALA A 66 -8.26 3.39 19.90
C ALA A 66 -9.62 3.46 20.60
N LEU A 67 -9.83 2.61 21.59
CA LEU A 67 -11.01 2.66 22.45
C LEU A 67 -10.94 3.96 23.27
N CYS A 68 -11.77 4.95 22.92
CA CYS A 68 -11.90 6.18 23.70
C CYS A 68 -13.02 5.98 24.72
N THR A 69 -12.65 5.64 25.96
CA THR A 69 -13.59 5.60 27.07
C THR A 69 -13.77 7.02 27.59
N VAL A 70 -14.90 7.65 27.29
CA VAL A 70 -15.26 8.96 27.84
C VAL A 70 -15.95 8.72 29.19
N PHE A 71 -15.27 9.11 30.27
CA PHE A 71 -15.89 9.16 31.59
C PHE A 71 -16.61 10.50 31.75
N VAL A 72 -17.92 10.45 31.99
CA VAL A 72 -18.74 11.61 32.34
C VAL A 72 -19.10 11.47 33.81
N LEU A 73 -18.66 12.41 34.63
CA LEU A 73 -18.98 12.49 36.05
C LEU A 73 -20.08 13.54 36.25
N ASP A 74 -21.20 13.14 36.85
CA ASP A 74 -22.28 14.05 37.20
C ASP A 74 -21.95 14.78 38.52
N ALA A 75 -21.88 16.11 38.45
CA ALA A 75 -21.57 16.99 39.59
C ALA A 75 -22.82 17.63 40.21
N SER A 76 -23.99 16.99 40.07
CA SER A 76 -25.24 17.47 40.65
C SER A 76 -25.25 17.34 42.19
N ALA A 77 -25.97 18.25 42.87
CA ALA A 77 -26.09 18.28 44.33
C ALA A 77 -26.82 17.07 44.96
N SER A 78 -27.37 16.19 44.12
CA SER A 78 -27.95 14.90 44.48
C SER A 78 -26.94 13.75 44.55
N VAL A 79 -25.71 13.96 44.08
CA VAL A 79 -24.62 12.98 44.11
C VAL A 79 -23.72 13.29 45.31
N SER A 80 -23.45 12.28 46.15
CA SER A 80 -22.64 12.45 47.36
C SER A 80 -21.19 12.88 47.03
N ASP A 81 -20.62 13.75 47.87
CA ASP A 81 -19.24 14.26 47.72
C ASP A 81 -18.17 13.15 47.65
N GLU A 82 -18.47 11.97 48.19
CA GLU A 82 -17.58 10.80 48.14
C GLU A 82 -17.43 10.23 46.72
N LEU A 83 -18.43 10.38 45.85
CA LEU A 83 -18.39 9.92 44.45
C LEU A 83 -17.80 10.96 43.50
N GLN A 84 -17.71 12.24 43.89
CA GLN A 84 -17.18 13.32 43.04
C GLN A 84 -15.65 13.48 43.12
N LYS A 85 -14.99 12.85 44.10
CA LYS A 85 -13.53 13.00 44.36
C LYS A 85 -12.68 11.81 43.92
N ALA A 86 -13.27 10.76 43.35
CA ALA A 86 -12.57 9.55 42.87
C ALA A 86 -12.26 9.63 41.37
#